data_AF-A0A7J4YTP6-F1
#
_entry.id   AF-A0A7J4YTP6-F1
#
_cell.length_a   1.000
_cell.length_b   1.000
_cell.length_c   1.000
_cell.angle_alpha   90.00
_cell.angle_beta   90.00
_cell.angle_gamma   90.00
#
_symmetry.space_group_name_H-M   'P 1'
#
loop_
_entity.id
_entity.type
_entity.pdbx_description
1 polymer ?
#
loop_
_entity_poly.entity_id
_entity_poly.type
_entity_poly.pdbx_seq_one_letter_code
_entity_poly.pdbx_strand_id
1 'polypeptide(L)'
;MNRGFLCIAYAMLCHSVAYTATIHRFTRTSVLELGKATLSQILLPNNIYRLNIILMAKLQLLAITTLDGYLFDRTVSSPLWDNPNKYGLTKIRERATQTLGPDVSFISLTQWKKKNEGIYFIEAAPDTISVISSMFRYWLVDEIILFVAPYIQGDGIRLFTEIPGPSSWEMTGNKCFRSGICRLAYKRIE
;
A
#
# COMPACT_ATOMS: atom_id res chain seq x y z
N MET A 1 -12.13 44.68 29.87
CA MET A 1 -11.64 43.32 30.16
C MET A 1 -11.45 42.58 28.84
N ASN A 2 -10.22 42.13 28.58
CA ASN A 2 -9.69 41.20 27.53
C ASN A 2 -10.20 41.38 26.08
N ARG A 3 -9.45 41.89 25.09
CA ARG A 3 -8.11 41.53 24.54
C ARG A 3 -7.94 40.03 24.26
N GLY A 4 -7.84 39.70 22.97
CA GLY A 4 -7.45 38.41 22.43
C GLY A 4 -7.18 38.53 20.93
N PHE A 5 -6.08 39.20 20.58
CA PHE A 5 -5.52 39.25 19.23
C PHE A 5 -4.98 37.86 18.87
N LEU A 6 -5.35 37.31 17.71
CA LEU A 6 -4.63 36.19 17.11
C LEU A 6 -3.63 36.75 16.10
N CYS A 7 -2.41 37.00 16.57
CA CYS A 7 -1.26 37.32 15.74
C CYS A 7 -0.80 36.06 15.02
N ILE A 8 -0.90 36.00 13.70
CA ILE A 8 -0.08 35.09 12.89
C ILE A 8 1.07 35.93 12.36
N ALA A 9 2.20 35.86 13.06
CA ALA A 9 3.46 36.42 12.61
C ALA A 9 4.02 35.52 11.50
N TYR A 10 3.94 35.98 10.24
CA TYR A 10 4.78 35.44 9.18
C TYR A 10 6.02 36.34 9.08
N ALA A 11 7.19 35.73 9.24
CA ALA A 11 8.47 36.40 9.16
C ALA A 11 8.67 37.01 7.75
N MET A 12 8.83 38.33 7.68
CA MET A 12 9.28 39.03 6.48
C MET A 12 10.79 38.82 6.30
N LEU A 13 11.18 38.23 5.17
CA LEU A 13 12.49 38.44 4.57
C LEU A 13 12.44 39.75 3.80
N CYS A 14 13.25 40.72 4.22
CA CYS A 14 13.37 42.04 3.65
C CYS A 14 13.88 42.01 2.21
N HIS A 15 13.10 42.53 1.26
CA HIS A 15 13.63 43.40 0.20
C HIS A 15 12.57 44.46 -0.14
N SER A 16 12.97 45.71 0.01
CA SER A 16 12.18 46.93 -0.13
C SER A 16 11.80 47.21 -1.59
N VAL A 17 10.50 47.36 -1.89
CA VAL A 17 9.99 48.35 -2.84
C VAL A 17 8.58 48.76 -2.37
N ALA A 18 8.34 50.07 -2.32
CA ALA A 18 7.14 50.68 -1.78
C ALA A 18 5.84 50.19 -2.46
N TYR A 19 4.84 49.82 -1.65
CA TYR A 19 3.46 49.78 -2.11
C TYR A 19 2.53 50.26 -0.99
N THR A 20 1.80 51.33 -1.26
CA THR A 20 0.78 51.89 -0.37
C THR A 20 -0.38 50.91 -0.26
N ALA A 21 -0.56 50.29 0.91
CA ALA A 21 -1.67 49.39 1.17
C ALA A 21 -2.92 50.19 1.60
N THR A 22 -3.85 50.39 0.66
CA THR A 22 -5.21 50.86 0.97
C THR A 22 -5.97 49.71 1.63
N ILE A 23 -6.27 49.82 2.93
CA ILE A 23 -7.09 48.82 3.64
C ILE A 23 -8.54 48.98 3.21
N HIS A 24 -8.99 48.16 2.26
CA HIS A 24 -10.42 48.08 1.92
C HIS A 24 -11.18 47.31 3.01
N ARG A 25 -12.02 48.05 3.74
CA ARG A 25 -12.95 47.50 4.73
C ARG A 25 -14.08 46.79 4.00
N PHE A 26 -14.01 45.46 3.87
CA PHE A 26 -15.08 44.68 3.26
C PHE A 26 -16.29 44.56 4.20
N THR A 27 -17.47 44.99 3.72
CA THR A 27 -18.75 44.74 4.40
C THR A 27 -19.22 43.31 4.11
N ARG A 28 -20.05 42.75 5.00
CA ARG A 28 -20.47 41.33 4.98
C ARG A 28 -21.13 40.89 3.66
N THR A 29 -21.64 41.83 2.86
CA THR A 29 -22.20 41.60 1.53
C THR A 29 -21.15 41.31 0.46
N SER A 30 -19.93 41.87 0.56
CA SER A 30 -18.85 41.64 -0.41
C SER A 30 -18.28 40.21 -0.36
N VAL A 31 -18.29 39.58 0.82
CA VAL A 31 -17.81 38.21 1.03
C VAL A 31 -18.74 37.19 0.37
N LEU A 32 -20.05 37.46 0.35
CA LEU A 32 -21.05 36.60 -0.29
C LEU A 32 -20.98 36.68 -1.83
N GLU A 33 -20.74 37.87 -2.39
CA GLU A 33 -20.55 38.02 -3.84
C GLU A 33 -19.21 37.42 -4.30
N LEU A 34 -18.13 37.51 -3.51
CA LEU A 34 -16.89 36.78 -3.79
C LEU A 34 -17.09 35.26 -3.70
N GLY A 35 -17.89 34.80 -2.72
CA GLY A 35 -18.29 33.40 -2.58
C GLY A 35 -19.11 32.89 -3.77
N LYS A 36 -20.00 33.71 -4.34
CA LYS A 36 -20.80 33.36 -5.52
C LYS A 36 -20.00 33.41 -6.82
N ALA A 37 -19.12 34.40 -7.00
CA ALA A 37 -18.24 34.47 -8.16
C ALA A 37 -17.22 33.33 -8.18
N THR A 38 -16.79 32.84 -7.01
CA THR A 38 -15.92 31.66 -6.89
C THR A 38 -16.70 30.36 -7.13
N LEU A 39 -18.01 30.32 -6.83
CA LEU A 39 -18.86 29.14 -7.09
C LEU A 39 -19.39 29.07 -8.53
N SER A 40 -19.62 30.21 -9.21
CA SER A 40 -20.14 30.20 -10.58
C SER A 40 -19.09 29.86 -11.64
N GLN A 41 -17.79 29.99 -11.32
CA GLN A 41 -16.70 29.49 -12.18
C GLN A 41 -16.40 27.99 -11.99
N ILE A 42 -17.02 27.34 -10.98
CA ILE A 42 -16.87 25.89 -10.74
C ILE A 42 -17.87 25.06 -11.60
N LEU A 43 -18.81 25.71 -12.29
CA LEU A 43 -19.82 25.05 -13.13
C LEU A 43 -19.64 25.35 -14.63
N LEU A 44 -18.41 25.20 -15.13
CA LEU A 44 -18.16 24.97 -16.55
C LEU A 44 -17.58 23.55 -16.74
N PRO A 45 -18.11 22.77 -17.70
CA PRO A 45 -17.72 21.38 -17.92
C PRO A 45 -16.35 21.36 -18.59
N ASN A 46 -15.55 20.33 -18.30
CA ASN A 46 -14.22 20.04 -18.87
C ASN A 46 -13.03 20.51 -18.05
N ASN A 47 -13.05 20.31 -16.73
CA ASN A 47 -11.79 20.11 -16.03
C ASN A 47 -11.75 18.70 -15.46
N ILE A 48 -11.00 17.86 -16.19
CA ILE A 48 -10.49 16.56 -15.77
C ILE A 48 -9.50 16.82 -14.63
N TYR A 49 -10.00 17.35 -13.51
CA TYR A 49 -9.49 16.94 -12.22
C TYR A 49 -10.07 15.56 -11.98
N ARG A 50 -9.59 14.59 -12.78
CA ARG A 50 -9.25 13.31 -12.17
C ARG A 50 -8.46 13.73 -10.93
N LEU A 51 -9.03 13.52 -9.74
CA LEU A 51 -8.20 13.21 -8.62
C LEU A 51 -7.34 12.05 -9.13
N ASN A 52 -6.16 12.38 -9.65
CA ASN A 52 -5.07 11.44 -9.76
C ASN A 52 -4.71 11.14 -8.30
N ILE A 53 -5.54 10.35 -7.62
CA ILE A 53 -4.99 9.27 -6.83
C ILE A 53 -4.16 8.55 -7.87
N ILE A 54 -2.87 8.84 -7.91
CA ILE A 54 -1.92 8.02 -8.67
C ILE A 54 -2.17 6.64 -8.06
N LEU A 55 -2.91 5.79 -8.75
CA LEU A 55 -3.20 4.45 -8.25
C LEU A 55 -1.90 3.69 -8.40
N MET A 56 -1.00 3.87 -7.45
CA MET A 56 0.30 3.24 -7.45
C MET A 56 0.11 1.73 -7.46
N ALA A 57 0.92 1.04 -8.26
CA ALA A 57 0.93 -0.40 -8.31
C ALA A 57 1.20 -0.95 -6.91
N LYS A 58 0.39 -1.93 -6.53
CA LYS A 58 0.46 -2.57 -5.23
C LYS A 58 1.22 -3.88 -5.36
N LEU A 59 2.25 -4.06 -4.54
CA LEU A 59 2.98 -5.32 -4.47
C LEU A 59 2.39 -6.24 -3.41
N GLN A 60 1.84 -7.37 -3.84
CA GLN A 60 1.20 -8.37 -2.99
C GLN A 60 2.03 -9.65 -2.97
N LEU A 61 2.45 -10.06 -1.78
CA LEU A 61 3.14 -11.32 -1.53
C LEU A 61 2.12 -12.40 -1.11
N LEU A 62 2.15 -13.56 -1.75
CA LEU A 62 1.52 -14.78 -1.25
C LEU A 62 2.58 -15.69 -0.65
N ALA A 63 2.37 -16.14 0.57
CA ALA A 63 3.19 -17.15 1.21
C ALA A 63 2.33 -18.24 1.82
N ILE A 64 2.83 -19.48 1.76
CA ILE A 64 2.23 -20.63 2.42
C ILE A 64 3.30 -21.18 3.34
N THR A 65 3.09 -21.06 4.64
CA THR A 65 4.07 -21.39 5.68
C THR A 65 3.52 -22.39 6.67
N THR A 66 4.42 -23.00 7.42
CA THR A 66 4.14 -23.85 8.58
C THR A 66 3.99 -22.99 9.84
N LEU A 67 3.59 -23.61 10.97
CA LEU A 67 3.43 -22.92 12.25
C LEU A 67 4.74 -22.31 12.76
N ASP A 68 5.86 -22.96 12.47
CA ASP A 68 7.22 -22.56 12.82
C ASP A 68 7.90 -21.65 11.78
N GLY A 69 7.14 -21.19 10.77
CA GLY A 69 7.55 -20.09 9.88
C GLY A 69 8.43 -20.49 8.68
N TYR A 70 8.50 -21.78 8.36
CA TYR A 70 9.12 -22.26 7.13
C TYR A 70 8.13 -22.22 5.98
N LEU A 71 8.60 -22.06 4.74
CA LEU A 71 7.79 -22.31 3.56
C LEU A 71 7.30 -23.76 3.62
N PHE A 72 6.00 -23.91 3.41
CA PHE A 72 5.36 -25.21 3.53
C PHE A 72 5.76 -26.09 2.35
N ASP A 73 6.42 -27.20 2.66
CA ASP A 73 6.89 -28.14 1.65
C ASP A 73 5.72 -28.72 0.84
N ARG A 74 5.85 -28.66 -0.49
CA ARG A 74 4.86 -29.21 -1.43
C ARG A 74 4.91 -30.72 -1.51
N THR A 75 5.97 -31.37 -1.04
CA THR A 75 6.07 -32.84 -0.97
C THR A 75 5.26 -33.41 0.20
N VAL A 76 5.00 -32.60 1.23
CA VAL A 76 4.17 -32.99 2.37
C VAL A 76 2.69 -33.01 1.95
N SER A 77 2.01 -34.13 2.17
CA SER A 77 0.58 -34.26 1.86
C SER A 77 -0.23 -33.20 2.60
N SER A 78 -1.06 -32.46 1.85
CA SER A 78 -1.93 -31.45 2.43
C SER A 78 -3.16 -31.21 1.55
N PRO A 79 -4.35 -31.07 2.14
CA PRO A 79 -5.56 -30.75 1.39
C PRO A 79 -5.46 -29.42 0.64
N LEU A 80 -4.54 -28.53 1.03
CA LEU A 80 -4.27 -27.28 0.30
C LEU A 80 -3.63 -27.54 -1.06
N TRP A 81 -2.72 -28.50 -1.16
CA TRP A 81 -2.09 -28.90 -2.41
C TRP A 81 -3.05 -29.70 -3.29
N ASP A 82 -3.87 -30.56 -2.66
CA ASP A 82 -4.84 -31.39 -3.38
C ASP A 82 -5.97 -30.56 -4.02
N ASN A 83 -6.42 -29.50 -3.34
CA ASN A 83 -7.49 -28.63 -3.83
C ASN A 83 -7.26 -27.15 -3.48
N PRO A 84 -6.34 -26.46 -4.18
CA PRO A 84 -6.00 -25.05 -3.89
C PRO A 84 -7.19 -24.09 -4.12
N ASN A 85 -8.14 -24.46 -4.98
CA ASN A 85 -9.34 -23.69 -5.26
C ASN A 85 -10.23 -23.54 -4.02
N LYS A 86 -10.35 -24.61 -3.22
CA LYS A 86 -11.12 -24.59 -1.95
C LYS A 86 -10.60 -23.54 -0.96
N TYR A 87 -9.31 -23.23 -1.03
CA TYR A 87 -8.63 -22.24 -0.20
C TYR A 87 -8.62 -20.83 -0.84
N GLY A 88 -9.08 -20.73 -2.09
CA GLY A 88 -9.16 -19.49 -2.85
C GLY A 88 -7.82 -19.04 -3.45
N LEU A 89 -6.82 -19.93 -3.56
CA LEU A 89 -5.52 -19.59 -4.14
C LEU A 89 -5.66 -19.11 -5.59
N THR A 90 -6.47 -19.80 -6.40
CA THR A 90 -6.68 -19.43 -7.81
C THR A 90 -7.31 -18.06 -7.95
N LYS A 91 -8.33 -17.74 -7.15
CA LYS A 91 -8.91 -16.39 -7.12
C LYS A 91 -7.93 -15.31 -6.65
N ILE A 92 -6.94 -15.66 -5.83
CA ILE A 92 -5.89 -14.72 -5.43
C ILE A 92 -4.96 -14.46 -6.61
N ARG A 93 -4.49 -15.53 -7.27
CA ARG A 93 -3.60 -15.45 -8.43
C ARG A 93 -4.25 -14.72 -9.62
N GLU A 94 -5.50 -15.00 -9.92
CA GLU A 94 -6.25 -14.40 -11.04
C GLU A 94 -6.59 -12.91 -10.84
N ARG A 95 -6.56 -12.41 -9.60
CA ARG A 95 -6.76 -10.97 -9.33
C ARG A 95 -5.53 -10.14 -9.65
N ALA A 96 -4.36 -10.77 -9.81
CA ALA A 96 -3.13 -10.06 -10.12
C ALA A 96 -3.18 -9.50 -11.55
N THR A 97 -2.77 -8.25 -11.71
CA THR A 97 -2.52 -7.66 -13.02
C THR A 97 -1.28 -8.30 -13.66
N GLN A 98 -0.28 -8.62 -12.84
CA GLN A 98 0.94 -9.28 -13.28
C GLN A 98 1.49 -10.19 -12.17
N THR A 99 1.87 -11.41 -12.55
CA THR A 99 2.65 -12.32 -11.70
C THR A 99 4.14 -12.12 -11.94
N LEU A 100 4.89 -12.01 -10.86
CA LEU A 100 6.32 -11.78 -10.84
C LEU A 100 7.08 -13.10 -10.70
N GLY A 101 8.12 -13.26 -11.52
CA GLY A 101 9.05 -14.38 -11.48
C GLY A 101 10.36 -14.05 -10.73
N PRO A 102 11.28 -15.03 -10.64
CA PRO A 102 12.57 -14.87 -9.97
C PRO A 102 13.55 -13.94 -10.72
N ASP A 103 13.29 -13.67 -11.99
CA ASP A 103 14.11 -12.87 -12.90
C ASP A 103 13.73 -11.38 -12.93
N VAL A 104 12.70 -10.98 -12.18
CA VAL A 104 12.24 -9.60 -12.16
C VAL A 104 13.33 -8.65 -11.66
N SER A 105 13.66 -7.65 -12.47
CA SER A 105 14.66 -6.67 -12.08
C SER A 105 14.13 -5.72 -11.01
N PHE A 106 14.97 -5.38 -10.03
CA PHE A 106 14.65 -4.41 -8.99
C PHE A 106 14.27 -3.03 -9.57
N ILE A 107 14.95 -2.61 -10.64
CA ILE A 107 14.66 -1.34 -11.33
C ILE A 107 13.23 -1.34 -11.87
N SER A 108 12.79 -2.46 -12.46
CA SER A 108 11.42 -2.62 -12.94
C SER A 108 10.40 -2.49 -11.79
N LEU A 109 10.64 -3.15 -10.66
CA LEU A 109 9.75 -3.09 -9.48
C LEU A 109 9.54 -1.65 -8.97
N THR A 110 10.63 -0.89 -8.84
CA THR A 110 10.56 0.50 -8.34
C THR A 110 9.87 1.45 -9.32
N GLN A 111 10.05 1.22 -10.63
CA GLN A 111 9.36 1.99 -11.67
C GLN A 111 7.87 1.67 -11.73
N TRP A 112 7.51 0.39 -11.70
CA TRP A 112 6.11 -0.06 -11.73
C TRP A 112 5.33 0.50 -10.54
N LYS A 113 5.91 0.46 -9.34
CA LYS A 113 5.30 1.03 -8.12
C LYS A 113 4.91 2.50 -8.29
N LYS A 114 5.64 3.28 -9.09
CA LYS A 114 5.40 4.72 -9.28
C LYS A 114 4.52 5.07 -10.48
N LYS A 115 4.55 4.26 -11.55
CA LYS A 115 4.00 4.64 -12.86
C LYS A 115 2.79 3.83 -13.29
N ASN A 116 2.58 2.66 -12.70
CA ASN A 116 1.55 1.73 -13.12
C ASN A 116 0.48 1.60 -12.06
N GLU A 117 -0.70 1.14 -12.47
CA GLU A 117 -1.81 0.78 -11.60
C GLU A 117 -2.00 -0.76 -11.60
N GLY A 118 -2.57 -1.30 -10.54
CA GLY A 118 -2.91 -2.73 -10.44
C GLY A 118 -2.15 -3.49 -9.36
N ILE A 119 -2.30 -4.82 -9.38
CA ILE A 119 -1.70 -5.73 -8.38
C ILE A 119 -0.56 -6.51 -9.03
N TYR A 120 0.63 -6.28 -8.52
CA TYR A 120 1.84 -7.02 -8.87
C TYR A 120 2.05 -8.09 -7.82
N PHE A 121 1.96 -9.34 -8.23
CA PHE A 121 1.83 -10.48 -7.35
C PHE A 121 3.07 -11.34 -7.40
N ILE A 122 3.59 -11.76 -6.25
CA ILE A 122 4.68 -12.73 -6.16
C ILE A 122 4.30 -13.85 -5.19
N GLU A 123 4.52 -15.09 -5.59
CA GLU A 123 4.32 -16.27 -4.73
C GLU A 123 5.68 -16.70 -4.16
N ALA A 124 5.73 -16.90 -2.85
CA ALA A 124 6.92 -17.40 -2.18
C ALA A 124 7.18 -18.86 -2.54
N ALA A 125 8.32 -19.08 -3.19
CA ALA A 125 8.84 -20.37 -3.57
C ALA A 125 10.38 -20.30 -3.49
N PRO A 126 11.09 -21.45 -3.47
CA PRO A 126 12.55 -21.48 -3.31
C PRO A 126 13.32 -20.56 -4.27
N ASP A 127 12.86 -20.46 -5.52
CA ASP A 127 13.45 -19.63 -6.58
C ASP A 127 13.13 -18.12 -6.44
N THR A 128 12.02 -17.76 -5.80
CA THR A 128 11.60 -16.35 -5.64
C THR A 128 12.07 -15.70 -4.33
N ILE A 129 12.63 -16.47 -3.38
CA ILE A 129 13.07 -15.96 -2.07
C ILE A 129 14.02 -14.76 -2.20
N SER A 130 15.03 -14.83 -3.06
CA SER A 130 16.03 -13.76 -3.21
C SER A 130 15.38 -12.42 -3.63
N VAL A 131 14.40 -12.50 -4.55
CA VAL A 131 13.62 -11.33 -4.98
C VAL A 131 12.76 -10.81 -3.83
N ILE A 132 12.08 -11.69 -3.10
CA ILE A 132 11.23 -11.31 -1.96
C ILE A 132 12.05 -10.66 -0.84
N SER A 133 13.21 -11.20 -0.50
CA SER A 133 14.16 -10.60 0.45
C SER A 133 14.54 -9.19 0.03
N SER A 134 14.82 -8.99 -1.26
CA SER A 134 15.09 -7.65 -1.81
C SER A 134 13.88 -6.73 -1.67
N MET A 135 12.66 -7.22 -1.96
CA MET A 135 11.43 -6.43 -1.79
C MET A 135 11.23 -5.98 -0.34
N PHE A 136 11.54 -6.82 0.65
CA PHE A 136 11.49 -6.42 2.07
C PHE A 136 12.57 -5.41 2.42
N ARG A 137 13.81 -5.63 1.96
CA ARG A 137 14.96 -4.73 2.19
C ARG A 137 14.67 -3.29 1.73
N TYR A 138 13.90 -3.14 0.67
CA TYR A 138 13.54 -1.84 0.10
C TYR A 138 12.09 -1.40 0.37
N TRP A 139 11.41 -2.02 1.34
CA TRP A 139 10.07 -1.61 1.74
C TRP A 139 9.07 -1.56 0.57
N LEU A 140 9.13 -2.56 -0.31
CA LEU A 140 8.31 -2.61 -1.50
C LEU A 140 7.00 -3.36 -1.31
N VAL A 141 6.95 -4.38 -0.45
CA VAL A 141 5.74 -5.22 -0.23
C VAL A 141 4.66 -4.42 0.50
N ASP A 142 3.50 -4.26 -0.13
CA ASP A 142 2.37 -3.48 0.42
C ASP A 142 1.33 -4.37 1.10
N GLU A 143 1.17 -5.61 0.61
CA GLU A 143 0.25 -6.60 1.16
C GLU A 143 0.90 -7.98 1.28
N ILE A 144 0.53 -8.70 2.34
CA ILE A 144 0.93 -10.09 2.57
C ILE A 144 -0.34 -10.92 2.72
N ILE A 145 -0.49 -11.94 1.87
CA ILE A 145 -1.45 -13.02 2.07
C ILE A 145 -0.65 -14.23 2.56
N LEU A 146 -0.89 -14.63 3.80
CA LEU A 146 -0.21 -15.73 4.46
C LEU A 146 -1.18 -16.88 4.71
N PHE A 147 -0.89 -18.05 4.17
CA PHE A 147 -1.52 -19.29 4.59
C PHE A 147 -0.61 -19.97 5.61
N VAL A 148 -1.14 -20.26 6.79
CA VAL A 148 -0.44 -20.97 7.86
C VAL A 148 -1.03 -22.38 7.96
N ALA A 149 -0.23 -23.39 7.61
CA ALA A 149 -0.57 -24.78 7.76
C ALA A 149 -0.34 -25.26 9.20
N PRO A 150 -1.21 -26.12 9.77
CA PRO A 150 -1.09 -26.64 11.12
C PRO A 150 -0.04 -27.76 11.19
N TYR A 151 1.19 -27.44 10.81
CA TYR A 151 2.32 -28.36 10.72
C TYR A 151 3.56 -27.67 11.27
N ILE A 152 4.44 -28.42 11.94
CA ILE A 152 5.76 -27.97 12.38
C ILE A 152 6.78 -28.73 11.53
N GLN A 153 7.61 -28.03 10.78
CA GLN A 153 8.54 -28.63 9.82
C GLN A 153 9.93 -28.86 10.41
N GLY A 154 10.38 -27.97 11.29
CA GLY A 154 11.68 -28.01 11.95
C GLY A 154 12.85 -27.49 11.10
N ASP A 155 12.79 -27.61 9.78
CA ASP A 155 13.83 -27.16 8.86
C ASP A 155 13.27 -26.67 7.52
N GLY A 156 14.09 -26.01 6.71
CA GLY A 156 13.80 -25.55 5.37
C GLY A 156 13.99 -24.05 5.19
N ILE A 157 13.28 -23.49 4.22
CA ILE A 157 13.42 -22.09 3.83
C ILE A 157 12.50 -21.22 4.69
N ARG A 158 13.07 -20.25 5.41
CA ARG A 158 12.30 -19.22 6.13
C ARG A 158 12.13 -18.00 5.24
N LEU A 159 10.90 -17.48 5.18
CA LEU A 159 10.55 -16.35 4.31
C LEU A 159 11.07 -14.99 4.83
N PHE A 160 11.09 -14.82 6.15
CA PHE A 160 11.29 -13.53 6.82
C PHE A 160 12.66 -13.44 7.52
N THR A 161 13.74 -13.81 6.83
CA THR A 161 15.10 -13.81 7.40
C THR A 161 15.85 -12.51 7.16
N GLU A 162 15.66 -11.88 6.00
CA GLU A 162 16.41 -10.68 5.58
C GLU A 162 15.57 -9.40 5.64
N ILE A 163 14.83 -9.21 6.73
CA ILE A 163 14.04 -7.99 6.92
C ILE A 163 14.94 -6.89 7.52
N PRO A 164 14.96 -5.67 6.96
CA PRO A 164 15.86 -4.60 7.39
C PRO A 164 15.59 -4.08 8.81
N GLY A 165 14.40 -4.35 9.36
CA GLY A 165 14.01 -3.96 10.71
C GLY A 165 12.55 -4.30 11.01
N PRO A 166 12.07 -4.03 12.23
CA PRO A 166 10.68 -4.24 12.60
C PRO A 166 9.74 -3.40 11.73
N SER A 167 8.52 -3.90 11.51
CA SER A 167 7.49 -3.19 10.76
C SER A 167 6.09 -3.56 11.23
N SER A 168 5.16 -2.62 11.09
CA SER A 168 3.78 -2.78 11.54
C SER A 168 2.85 -3.08 10.38
N TRP A 169 1.95 -4.02 10.60
CA TRP A 169 1.01 -4.51 9.59
C TRP A 169 -0.40 -4.58 10.17
N GLU A 170 -1.36 -4.07 9.43
CA GLU A 170 -2.78 -4.13 9.75
C GLU A 170 -3.39 -5.39 9.15
N MET A 171 -4.12 -6.17 9.95
CA MET A 171 -4.87 -7.32 9.43
C MET A 171 -6.11 -6.85 8.68
N THR A 172 -6.20 -7.16 7.40
CA THR A 172 -7.33 -6.78 6.54
C THR A 172 -8.29 -7.95 6.27
N GLY A 173 -7.89 -9.18 6.61
CA GLY A 173 -8.77 -10.33 6.52
C GLY A 173 -8.19 -11.58 7.18
N ASN A 174 -9.06 -12.44 7.68
CA ASN A 174 -8.68 -13.75 8.18
C ASN A 174 -9.75 -14.79 7.81
N LYS A 175 -9.32 -16.04 7.63
CA LYS A 175 -10.21 -17.18 7.43
C LYS A 175 -9.51 -18.46 7.86
N CYS A 176 -10.08 -19.19 8.80
CA CYS A 176 -9.62 -20.54 9.13
C CYS A 176 -10.51 -21.59 8.46
N PHE A 177 -9.88 -22.60 7.88
CA PHE A 177 -10.52 -23.70 7.19
C PHE A 177 -10.68 -24.90 8.13
N ARG A 178 -11.63 -25.79 7.83
CA ARG A 178 -11.84 -27.02 8.64
C ARG A 178 -10.60 -27.93 8.70
N SER A 179 -9.67 -27.78 7.76
CA SER A 179 -8.38 -28.48 7.75
C SER A 179 -7.38 -27.93 8.77
N GLY A 180 -7.72 -26.88 9.52
CA GLY A 180 -6.81 -26.20 10.46
C GLY A 180 -5.89 -25.17 9.80
N ILE A 181 -5.81 -25.13 8.47
CA ILE A 181 -5.08 -24.09 7.75
C ILE A 181 -5.80 -22.76 7.94
N CYS A 182 -5.06 -21.69 8.21
CA CYS A 182 -5.61 -20.34 8.30
C CYS A 182 -5.00 -19.44 7.23
N ARG A 183 -5.84 -18.65 6.55
CA ARG A 183 -5.44 -17.60 5.63
C ARG A 183 -5.56 -16.26 6.31
N LEU A 184 -4.49 -15.49 6.31
CA LEU A 184 -4.39 -14.17 6.89
C LEU A 184 -4.00 -13.19 5.77
N ALA A 185 -4.62 -12.02 5.74
CA ALA A 185 -4.28 -10.95 4.84
C ALA A 185 -3.89 -9.73 5.67
N TYR A 186 -2.74 -9.16 5.34
CA TYR A 186 -2.17 -8.01 6.00
C TYR A 186 -1.85 -6.93 4.98
N LYS A 187 -2.02 -5.68 5.40
CA LYS A 187 -1.58 -4.49 4.68
C LYS A 187 -0.56 -3.76 5.52
N ARG A 188 0.52 -3.27 4.92
CA ARG A 188 1.53 -2.51 5.63
C ARG A 188 0.96 -1.18 6.13
N ILE A 189 1.32 -0.79 7.35
CA ILE A 189 1.05 0.54 7.90
C ILE A 189 2.24 1.44 7.53
N GLU A 190 1.98 2.57 6.89
CA GLU A 190 2.98 3.59 6.56
C GLU A 190 3.29 4.49 7.76
#